data_AF-A0A519YYM6-F1
#
_entry.id   AF-A0A519YYM6-F1
#
_cell.length_a   1.000
_cell.length_b   1.000
_cell.length_c   1.000
_cell.angle_alpha   90.00
_cell.angle_beta   90.00
_cell.angle_gamma   90.00
#
_symmetry.space_group_name_H-M   'P 1'
#
loop_
_entity.id
_entity.type
_entity.pdbx_description
1 polymer ?
#
loop_
_entity_poly.entity_id
_entity_poly.type
_entity_poly.pdbx_seq_one_letter_code
_entity_poly.pdbx_strand_id
1 'polypeptide(L)' 'VVKALSSVRGGAPVAQTLYEETPDSITRRERHAEERRTQPDPALAIDQGRPTKRDRRQLADWNRWSAGVDD' A
#
# COMPACT_ATOMS: atom_id res chain seq x y z
N VAL A 1 -18.33 -0.59 -12.62
CA VAL A 1 -19.40 -1.28 -13.37
C VAL A 1 -18.87 -1.72 -14.72
N VAL A 2 -19.12 -2.96 -15.13
CA VAL A 2 -18.72 -3.47 -16.45
C VAL A 2 -19.65 -2.90 -17.52
N LYS A 3 -19.09 -2.34 -18.60
CA LYS A 3 -19.86 -1.75 -19.71
C LYS A 3 -19.86 -2.62 -20.95
N ALA A 4 -18.75 -3.29 -21.22
CA ALA A 4 -18.60 -4.19 -22.35
C ALA A 4 -17.58 -5.29 -22.03
N LEU A 5 -17.60 -6.35 -22.83
CA LEU A 5 -16.61 -7.41 -22.78
C LEU A 5 -15.75 -7.36 -24.05
N SER A 6 -14.46 -7.61 -23.90
CA SER A 6 -13.53 -7.79 -25.01
C SER A 6 -12.72 -9.06 -24.77
N SER A 7 -12.54 -9.85 -25.83
CA SER A 7 -11.65 -11.02 -25.81
C SER A 7 -10.19 -10.67 -26.06
N VAL A 8 -9.90 -9.41 -26.41
CA VAL A 8 -8.55 -8.93 -26.77
C VAL A 8 -8.18 -7.72 -25.92
N ARG A 9 -6.93 -7.67 -25.45
CA ARG A 9 -6.38 -6.51 -24.77
C ARG A 9 -6.10 -5.39 -25.78
N GLY A 10 -6.87 -4.32 -25.72
CA GLY A 10 -6.72 -3.14 -26.57
C GLY A 10 -5.76 -2.09 -26.00
N GLY A 11 -5.48 -1.05 -26.79
CA GLY A 11 -4.75 0.14 -26.33
C GLY A 11 -5.50 0.89 -25.22
N ALA A 12 -4.79 1.77 -24.51
CA ALA A 12 -5.32 2.51 -23.37
C ALA A 12 -6.70 3.17 -23.59
N PRO A 13 -6.93 3.95 -24.68
CA PRO A 13 -8.24 4.60 -24.88
C PRO A 13 -9.36 3.59 -25.16
N VAL A 14 -9.04 2.44 -25.77
CA VAL A 14 -10.03 1.38 -26.05
C VAL A 14 -10.36 0.60 -24.77
N ALA A 15 -9.38 0.32 -23.93
CA ALA A 15 -9.60 -0.40 -22.67
C ALA A 15 -10.44 0.39 -21.67
N GLN A 16 -10.30 1.73 -21.66
CA GLN A 16 -11.06 2.61 -20.76
C GLN A 16 -12.58 2.54 -20.99
N THR A 17 -13.04 2.26 -22.21
CA THR A 17 -14.49 2.21 -22.50
C THR A 17 -15.17 0.94 -21.98
N LEU A 18 -14.41 -0.07 -21.57
CA LEU A 18 -14.94 -1.37 -21.14
C LEU A 18 -15.53 -1.34 -19.73
N TYR A 19 -15.20 -0.31 -18.93
CA TYR A 19 -15.70 -0.18 -17.57
C TYR A 19 -15.90 1.29 -17.18
N GLU A 20 -16.72 1.49 -16.16
CA GLU A 20 -16.88 2.79 -15.51
C GLU A 20 -16.64 2.63 -14.01
N GLU A 21 -15.85 3.52 -13.41
CA GLU A 21 -15.64 3.52 -11.96
C GLU A 21 -16.93 3.97 -11.24
N THR A 22 -17.25 3.37 -10.08
CA THR A 22 -18.41 3.81 -9.30
C THR A 22 -18.10 5.11 -8.55
N PRO A 23 -19.11 5.97 -8.31
CA PRO A 23 -18.91 7.19 -7.51
C PRO A 23 -18.28 6.91 -6.14
N ASP A 24 -18.73 5.85 -5.45
CA ASP A 24 -18.15 5.41 -4.18
C ASP A 24 -16.66 5.06 -4.29
N SER A 25 -16.25 4.36 -5.35
CA SER A 25 -14.84 4.02 -5.57
C SER A 25 -14.00 5.26 -5.83
N ILE A 26 -14.53 6.22 -6.61
CA ILE A 26 -13.88 7.51 -6.87
C ILE A 26 -13.65 8.25 -5.55
N THR A 27 -14.71 8.43 -4.74
CA THR A 27 -14.62 9.12 -3.45
C THR A 27 -13.64 8.43 -2.50
N ARG A 28 -13.65 7.09 -2.43
CA ARG A 28 -12.71 6.33 -1.60
C ARG A 28 -11.26 6.53 -2.07
N ARG A 29 -11.01 6.51 -3.37
CA ARG A 29 -9.67 6.74 -3.95
C ARG A 29 -9.17 8.14 -3.65
N GLU A 30 -10.02 9.16 -3.77
CA GLU A 30 -9.70 10.54 -3.43
C GLU A 30 -9.42 10.71 -1.94
N ARG A 31 -10.27 10.16 -1.07
CA ARG A 31 -10.06 10.17 0.39
C ARG A 31 -8.71 9.54 0.76
N HIS A 32 -8.37 8.38 0.21
CA HIS A 32 -7.08 7.75 0.47
C HIS A 32 -5.88 8.54 -0.08
N ALA A 33 -6.05 9.26 -1.19
CA ALA A 33 -5.01 10.15 -1.70
C ALA A 33 -4.78 11.34 -0.75
N GLU A 34 -5.87 11.91 -0.22
CA GLU A 34 -5.82 12.98 0.77
C GLU A 34 -5.22 12.53 2.11
N GLU A 35 -5.60 11.34 2.59
CA GLU A 35 -5.01 10.71 3.76
C GLU A 35 -3.48 10.57 3.57
N ARG A 36 -3.02 9.98 2.45
CA ARG A 36 -1.59 9.85 2.17
C ARG A 36 -0.86 11.18 2.06
N ARG A 37 -1.51 12.21 1.51
CA ARG A 37 -0.93 13.55 1.36
C ARG A 37 -0.74 14.24 2.71
N THR A 38 -1.68 14.05 3.62
CA THR A 38 -1.71 14.72 4.93
C THR A 38 -1.00 13.94 6.03
N GLN A 39 -0.86 12.63 5.86
CA GLN A 39 -0.18 11.77 6.83
C GLN A 39 1.32 12.09 6.86
N PRO A 40 1.92 12.22 8.06
CA PRO A 40 3.36 12.41 8.18
C PRO A 40 4.10 11.21 7.57
N ASP A 41 5.20 11.50 6.89
CA ASP A 41 6.03 10.46 6.28
C ASP A 41 6.50 9.49 7.39
N PRO A 42 6.22 8.17 7.28
CA PRO A 42 6.65 7.19 8.27
C PRO A 42 8.16 7.18 8.47
N ALA A 43 8.96 7.62 7.49
CA ALA A 43 10.40 7.79 7.65
C ALA A 43 10.76 8.86 8.69
N LEU A 44 9.92 9.87 8.90
CA LEU A 44 10.11 10.89 9.94
C LEU A 44 9.93 10.34 11.35
N ALA A 45 9.24 9.21 11.52
CA ALA A 45 9.13 8.53 12.81
C ALA A 45 10.39 7.71 13.17
N ILE A 46 11.34 7.58 12.24
CA ILE A 46 12.58 6.83 12.45
C ILE A 46 13.66 7.79 12.96
N ASP A 47 13.68 8.04 14.27
CA ASP A 47 14.64 8.96 14.92
C ASP A 47 16.11 8.62 14.60
N GLN A 48 16.43 7.32 14.53
CA GLN A 48 17.81 6.84 14.34
C GLN A 48 18.19 6.60 12.87
N GLY A 49 17.29 6.94 11.92
CA GLY A 49 17.50 6.76 10.49
C GLY A 49 17.68 5.30 10.06
N ARG A 50 18.42 5.09 8.97
CA ARG A 50 18.62 3.75 8.37
C ARG A 50 19.37 2.81 9.35
N PRO A 51 18.86 1.59 9.60
CA PRO A 51 19.52 0.63 10.50
C PRO A 51 21.00 0.42 10.18
N THR A 52 21.83 0.46 11.23
CA THR A 52 23.28 0.24 11.12
C THR A 52 23.59 -1.26 10.92
N LYS A 53 24.87 -1.58 10.71
CA LYS A 53 25.31 -2.98 10.62
C LYS A 53 25.03 -3.78 11.88
N ARG A 54 25.04 -3.13 13.05
CA ARG A 54 24.74 -3.73 14.35
C ARG A 54 23.25 -4.00 14.50
N ASP A 55 22.40 -3.03 14.20
CA ASP A 55 20.94 -3.16 14.33
C ASP A 55 20.40 -4.27 13.43
N ARG A 56 20.93 -4.37 12.20
CA ARG A 56 20.60 -5.48 11.29
C ARG A 56 20.97 -6.85 11.87
N ARG A 57 22.09 -6.97 12.58
CA ARG A 57 22.49 -8.24 13.23
C ARG A 57 21.53 -8.58 14.37
N GLN A 58 21.17 -7.61 15.20
CA GLN A 58 20.19 -7.79 16.26
C GLN A 58 18.81 -8.20 15.72
N LEU A 59 18.37 -7.63 14.59
CA LEU A 59 17.14 -8.05 13.91
C LEU A 59 17.23 -9.46 13.33
N ALA A 60 18.41 -9.88 12.85
CA ALA A 60 18.61 -11.24 12.35
C ALA A 60 18.66 -12.27 13.48
N ASP A 61 19.18 -11.88 14.64
CA ASP A 61 19.23 -12.70 15.85
C ASP A 61 17.87 -12.76 16.59
N TRP A 62 16.89 -11.94 16.18
CA TRP A 62 15.58 -11.92 16.80
C TRP A 62 14.77 -13.17 16.47
N ASN A 63 14.60 -14.04 17.46
CA ASN A 63 13.76 -15.23 17.35
C ASN A 63 12.29 -14.87 17.60
N ARG A 64 11.51 -14.76 16.52
CA ARG A 64 10.08 -14.35 16.51
C ARG A 64 9.17 -15.13 17.47
N TRP A 65 9.59 -16.31 17.93
CA TRP A 65 8.81 -17.20 18.78
C TRP A 65 9.18 -17.18 20.28
N SER A 66 10.08 -16.29 20.72
CA SER A 66 10.36 -16.12 22.16
C SER A 66 9.36 -15.20 22.87
N ALA A 67 8.48 -14.52 22.13
CA ALA A 67 7.33 -13.83 22.70
C ALA A 67 6.19 -14.84 22.91
N GLY A 68 6.40 -15.75 23.86
CA GLY A 68 5.29 -16.48 24.47
C GLY A 68 4.46 -15.48 25.27
N VAL A 69 3.14 -15.48 25.10
CA VAL A 69 2.25 -14.91 26.09
C VAL A 69 2.37 -15.83 27.30
N ASP A 70 3.18 -15.44 28.29
CA ASP A 70 3.06 -16.00 29.62
C ASP A 70 1.67 -15.59 30.16
N ASP A 71 0.94 -16.57 30.70
CA ASP A 71 -0.45 -16.50 31.21
C ASP A 71 -0.68 -15.38 32.24
#